data_AF-A0A260AIU0-F1
#
_entry.id   AF-A0A260AIU0-F1
#
_cell.length_a   1.000
_cell.length_b   1.000
_cell.length_c   1.000
_cell.angle_alpha   90.00
_cell.angle_beta   90.00
_cell.angle_gamma   90.00
#
_symmetry.space_group_name_H-M   'P 1'
#
loop_
_entity.id
_entity.type
_entity.pdbx_description
1 polymer ?
#
loop_
_entity_poly.entity_id
_entity_poly.type
_entity_poly.pdbx_seq_one_letter_code
_entity_poly.pdbx_strand_id
1 'polypeptide(L)'
;MELLLADASIDELEAHRRAHPGAEAHAASRLRALLDQRKQRSTELSALNDIAVRLTTVRDNRILLQEVVDQARTLLGVDLAYMGSVYGNEFVIEVTSGALTPKLVGIRLAQDEGLVGLIVRGASPSWTPDYQNEPAFRHITGADSAARSENMRGLLGVPLRVGDRVIGALFACKRSERDFADSEIALLSALAAHAAIAIENVRAIDKLETLNTELSLRTAELEQTLQWDRTLTQVVLQGGGVRSLVREVAAATERPAYFVADVASVPAALEYTATTVEALVDRCRAGADTAVDDAMTAHRVVAAGHFLGVLISVGPDDDQTRLLLDRAVPAIALSLAEERAAAESARRAQDAFLVDLLLHPTSSPDDERRQFHRAGLTPDVTYCVAVGQGNASRAEFEAIALPPGSVVAEQGSRVLLVVPARESAAVRRMINTRATVGISEPARGADALATAFREAQQTVDVLTTLGRDGEVSSARGLGIYRILLSHMAREHLDELTEDKLGPLLAEQTKRGVPLTETLSTYLAHGRHHSATASSLGVHVNTLYQRLEAIDRLIGTQWRDPDDALDLQVLMRLRRSADLLGL
;
A
#
# COMPACT_ATOMS: atom_id res chain seq x y z
N MET A 1 -6.49 80.60 -51.70
CA MET A 1 -6.09 80.25 -50.31
C MET A 1 -5.09 81.25 -49.77
N GLU A 2 -4.06 81.65 -50.53
CA GLU A 2 -3.13 82.73 -50.15
C GLU A 2 -3.79 84.11 -49.92
N LEU A 3 -4.77 84.51 -50.75
CA LEU A 3 -5.53 85.76 -50.56
C LEU A 3 -6.45 85.77 -49.32
N LEU A 4 -6.96 84.60 -48.91
CA LEU A 4 -7.80 84.44 -47.70
C LEU A 4 -6.96 84.41 -46.42
N LEU A 5 -5.67 84.10 -46.53
CA LEU A 5 -4.72 84.10 -45.41
C LEU A 5 -4.04 85.48 -45.23
N ALA A 6 -4.28 86.43 -46.15
CA ALA A 6 -3.62 87.73 -46.20
C ALA A 6 -4.58 88.94 -45.98
N ASP A 7 -5.78 88.70 -45.45
CA ASP A 7 -6.78 89.76 -45.11
C ASP A 7 -7.15 90.69 -46.29
N ALA A 8 -7.26 90.11 -47.50
CA ALA A 8 -7.61 90.86 -48.71
C ALA A 8 -9.02 91.48 -48.66
N SER A 9 -9.16 92.67 -49.22
CA SER A 9 -10.43 93.42 -49.26
C SER A 9 -11.45 92.80 -50.22
N ILE A 10 -12.74 93.13 -50.03
CA ILE A 10 -13.84 92.60 -50.86
C ILE A 10 -13.63 92.91 -52.35
N ASP A 11 -13.10 94.09 -52.67
CA ASP A 11 -12.82 94.50 -54.06
C ASP A 11 -11.69 93.68 -54.70
N GLU A 12 -10.67 93.29 -53.93
CA GLU A 12 -9.55 92.45 -54.40
C GLU A 12 -9.98 91.00 -54.63
N LEU A 13 -10.85 90.47 -53.77
CA LEU A 13 -11.48 89.16 -53.94
C LEU A 13 -12.40 89.14 -55.17
N GLU A 14 -13.17 90.21 -55.41
CA GLU A 14 -13.99 90.34 -56.62
C GLU A 14 -13.17 90.47 -57.90
N ALA A 15 -12.05 91.20 -57.87
CA ALA A 15 -11.14 91.32 -59.00
C ALA A 15 -10.47 89.97 -59.34
N HIS A 16 -10.06 89.22 -58.31
CA HIS A 16 -9.50 87.87 -58.49
C HIS A 16 -10.53 86.87 -59.05
N ARG A 17 -11.79 86.96 -58.58
CA ARG A 17 -12.93 86.17 -59.08
C ARG A 17 -13.24 86.45 -60.56
N ARG A 18 -13.15 87.71 -61.00
CA ARG A 18 -13.32 88.10 -62.42
C ARG A 18 -12.16 87.63 -63.29
N ALA A 19 -10.94 87.58 -62.74
CA ALA A 19 -9.74 87.17 -63.46
C ALA A 19 -9.62 85.63 -63.65
N HIS A 20 -10.25 84.81 -62.78
CA HIS A 20 -10.14 83.35 -62.83
C HIS A 20 -11.51 82.63 -62.68
N PRO A 21 -12.44 82.79 -63.64
CA PRO A 21 -13.84 82.34 -63.55
C PRO A 21 -14.08 80.81 -63.50
N GLY A 22 -13.10 80.01 -63.13
CA GLY A 22 -13.23 78.56 -62.93
C GLY A 22 -12.36 77.96 -61.81
N ALA A 23 -11.44 78.73 -61.22
CA ALA A 23 -10.51 78.23 -60.20
C ALA A 23 -11.20 77.96 -58.85
N GLU A 24 -12.16 78.80 -58.45
CA GLU A 24 -12.93 78.64 -57.21
C GLU A 24 -13.91 77.46 -57.27
N ALA A 25 -14.54 77.24 -58.43
CA ALA A 25 -15.42 76.09 -58.64
C ALA A 25 -14.65 74.75 -58.58
N HIS A 26 -13.44 74.70 -59.16
CA HIS A 26 -12.57 73.54 -59.04
C HIS A 26 -12.08 73.32 -57.60
N ALA A 27 -11.72 74.39 -56.88
CA ALA A 27 -11.33 74.31 -55.48
C ALA A 27 -12.47 73.83 -54.57
N ALA A 28 -13.70 74.33 -54.77
CA ALA A 28 -14.88 73.93 -54.03
C ALA A 28 -15.26 72.46 -54.31
N SER A 29 -15.23 72.01 -55.57
CA SER A 29 -15.46 70.60 -55.92
C SER A 29 -14.39 69.67 -55.33
N ARG A 30 -13.12 70.11 -55.31
CA ARG A 30 -12.01 69.35 -54.71
C ARG A 30 -12.12 69.26 -53.18
N LEU A 31 -12.57 70.33 -52.51
CA LEU A 31 -12.83 70.33 -51.07
C LEU A 31 -14.04 69.45 -50.72
N ARG A 32 -15.11 69.50 -51.50
CA ARG A 32 -16.30 68.67 -51.31
C ARG A 32 -15.97 67.19 -51.46
N ALA A 33 -15.21 66.82 -52.51
CA ALA A 33 -14.72 65.46 -52.68
C ALA A 33 -13.85 64.99 -51.50
N LEU A 34 -12.97 65.85 -50.95
CA LEU A 34 -12.16 65.54 -49.76
C LEU A 34 -13.00 65.36 -48.49
N LEU A 35 -14.03 66.18 -48.30
CA LEU A 35 -14.94 66.08 -47.16
C LEU A 35 -15.81 64.82 -47.24
N ASP A 36 -16.33 64.50 -48.42
CA ASP A 36 -17.09 63.27 -48.67
C ASP A 36 -16.20 62.04 -48.43
N GLN A 37 -14.95 62.06 -48.90
CA GLN A 37 -13.97 61.00 -48.63
C GLN A 37 -13.65 60.85 -47.14
N ARG A 38 -13.48 61.95 -46.39
CA ARG A 38 -13.26 61.89 -44.93
C ARG A 38 -14.49 61.37 -44.19
N LYS A 39 -15.68 61.80 -44.60
CA LYS A 39 -16.94 61.34 -44.00
C LYS A 39 -17.14 59.85 -44.21
N GLN A 40 -16.90 59.36 -45.43
CA GLN A 40 -16.97 57.94 -45.77
C GLN A 40 -16.00 57.11 -44.91
N ARG A 41 -14.74 57.56 -44.82
CA ARG A 41 -13.71 56.88 -44.00
C ARG A 41 -14.05 56.87 -42.51
N SER A 42 -14.68 57.93 -42.00
CA SER A 42 -15.16 57.99 -40.61
C SER A 42 -16.32 57.00 -40.37
N THR A 43 -17.24 56.85 -41.32
CA THR A 43 -18.36 55.91 -41.21
C THR A 43 -17.86 54.46 -41.25
N GLU A 44 -16.92 54.14 -42.15
CA GLU A 44 -16.29 52.82 -42.24
C GLU A 44 -15.55 52.44 -40.94
N LEU A 45 -14.77 53.36 -40.37
CA LEU A 45 -14.07 53.13 -39.10
C LEU A 45 -15.02 52.94 -37.92
N SER A 46 -16.13 53.70 -37.86
CA SER A 46 -17.14 53.53 -36.81
C SER A 46 -17.81 52.17 -36.92
N ALA A 47 -18.17 51.75 -38.13
CA ALA A 47 -18.77 50.44 -38.37
C ALA A 47 -17.82 49.29 -37.96
N LEU A 48 -16.52 49.40 -38.30
CA LEU A 48 -15.51 48.43 -37.87
C LEU A 48 -15.37 48.36 -36.35
N ASN A 49 -15.35 49.50 -35.67
CA ASN A 49 -15.21 49.53 -34.21
C ASN A 49 -16.46 48.94 -33.52
N ASP A 50 -17.66 49.26 -34.02
CA ASP A 50 -18.92 48.69 -33.50
C ASP A 50 -18.99 47.16 -33.72
N ILE A 51 -18.40 46.66 -34.82
CA ILE A 51 -18.26 45.22 -35.06
C ILE A 51 -17.23 44.61 -34.11
N ALA A 52 -16.06 45.23 -33.96
CA ALA A 52 -15.01 44.76 -33.05
C ALA A 52 -15.53 44.62 -31.61
N VAL A 53 -16.25 45.63 -31.11
CA VAL A 53 -16.87 45.59 -29.77
C VAL A 53 -17.86 44.44 -29.67
N ARG A 54 -18.76 44.26 -30.66
CA ARG A 54 -19.72 43.14 -30.64
C ARG A 54 -19.04 41.77 -30.64
N LEU A 55 -18.02 41.58 -31.48
CA LEU A 55 -17.27 40.33 -31.56
C LEU A 55 -16.58 39.97 -30.23
N THR A 56 -16.15 40.96 -29.43
CA THR A 56 -15.56 40.68 -28.10
C THR A 56 -16.56 40.23 -27.03
N THR A 57 -17.86 40.44 -27.24
CA THR A 57 -18.90 40.07 -26.24
C THR A 57 -19.47 38.68 -26.43
N VAL A 58 -19.28 38.07 -27.61
CA VAL A 58 -19.79 36.74 -27.92
C VAL A 58 -18.87 35.69 -27.30
N ARG A 59 -19.44 34.80 -26.47
CA ARG A 59 -18.71 33.70 -25.83
C ARG A 59 -18.79 32.38 -26.58
N ASP A 60 -19.81 32.19 -27.42
CA ASP A 60 -19.99 30.95 -28.18
C ASP A 60 -19.25 31.03 -29.52
N ASN A 61 -18.33 30.10 -29.75
CA ASN A 61 -17.52 30.08 -30.97
C ASN A 61 -18.36 29.97 -32.25
N ARG A 62 -19.45 29.19 -32.27
CA ARG A 62 -20.29 29.06 -33.48
C ARG A 62 -21.05 30.34 -33.77
N ILE A 63 -21.60 30.97 -32.71
CA ILE A 63 -22.31 32.25 -32.85
C ILE A 63 -21.33 33.33 -33.33
N LEU A 64 -20.11 33.37 -32.77
CA LEU A 64 -19.08 34.31 -33.16
C LEU A 64 -18.69 34.16 -34.64
N LEU A 65 -18.40 32.93 -35.09
CA LEU A 65 -18.05 32.65 -36.48
C LEU A 65 -19.15 33.10 -37.44
N GLN A 66 -20.43 32.81 -37.10
CA GLN A 66 -21.58 33.21 -37.90
C GLN A 66 -21.72 34.74 -38.01
N GLU A 67 -21.59 35.45 -36.89
CA GLU A 67 -21.62 36.92 -36.89
C GLU A 67 -20.52 37.51 -37.77
N VAL A 68 -19.28 36.98 -37.73
CA VAL A 68 -18.20 37.51 -38.58
C VAL A 68 -18.54 37.40 -40.07
N VAL A 69 -19.07 36.26 -40.53
CA VAL A 69 -19.41 36.11 -41.95
C VAL A 69 -20.62 36.95 -42.35
N ASP A 70 -21.61 37.14 -41.46
CA ASP A 70 -22.76 38.02 -41.70
C ASP A 70 -22.33 39.49 -41.79
N GLN A 71 -21.40 39.92 -40.93
CA GLN A 71 -20.80 41.25 -41.02
C GLN A 71 -19.97 41.40 -42.29
N ALA A 72 -19.12 40.43 -42.63
CA ALA A 72 -18.31 40.47 -43.86
C ALA A 72 -19.18 40.63 -45.12
N ARG A 73 -20.30 39.90 -45.18
CA ARG A 73 -21.24 39.97 -46.31
C ARG A 73 -21.87 41.35 -46.42
N THR A 74 -22.31 41.91 -45.30
CA THR A 74 -23.00 43.21 -45.22
C THR A 74 -22.05 44.37 -45.52
N LEU A 75 -20.86 44.33 -44.94
CA LEU A 75 -19.83 45.38 -45.01
C LEU A 75 -19.29 45.58 -46.45
N LEU A 76 -19.14 44.50 -47.21
CA LEU A 76 -18.61 44.52 -48.59
C LEU A 76 -19.69 44.49 -49.68
N GLY A 77 -20.96 44.32 -49.30
CA GLY A 77 -22.07 44.18 -50.24
C GLY A 77 -21.86 43.02 -51.22
N VAL A 78 -21.42 41.87 -50.71
CA VAL A 78 -21.16 40.65 -51.50
C VAL A 78 -22.32 39.67 -51.40
N ASP A 79 -22.40 38.72 -52.33
CA ASP A 79 -23.53 37.78 -52.41
C ASP A 79 -23.35 36.60 -51.44
N LEU A 80 -22.10 36.26 -51.13
CA LEU A 80 -21.69 35.18 -50.26
C LEU A 80 -20.46 35.58 -49.45
N ALA A 81 -20.43 35.27 -48.16
CA ALA A 81 -19.22 35.28 -47.35
C ALA A 81 -19.06 33.94 -46.65
N TYR A 82 -17.84 33.47 -46.46
CA TYR A 82 -17.59 32.22 -45.75
C TYR A 82 -16.25 32.27 -45.03
N MET A 83 -16.13 31.45 -43.98
CA MET A 83 -14.92 31.36 -43.18
C MET A 83 -14.58 29.90 -42.92
N GLY A 84 -13.29 29.62 -42.83
CA GLY A 84 -12.80 28.34 -42.36
C GLY A 84 -11.59 28.46 -41.46
N SER A 85 -11.36 27.39 -40.70
CA SER A 85 -10.24 27.24 -39.77
C SER A 85 -9.22 26.25 -40.33
N VAL A 86 -7.94 26.45 -40.00
CA VAL A 86 -6.86 25.52 -40.35
C VAL A 86 -6.67 24.50 -39.23
N TYR A 87 -6.77 23.22 -39.58
CA TYR A 87 -6.54 22.08 -38.70
C TYR A 87 -5.41 21.20 -39.28
N GLY A 88 -4.20 21.34 -38.74
CA GLY A 88 -3.03 20.61 -39.27
C GLY A 88 -2.71 21.05 -40.70
N ASN A 89 -2.89 20.15 -41.67
CA ASN A 89 -2.66 20.42 -43.10
C ASN A 89 -3.96 20.64 -43.91
N GLU A 90 -5.10 20.68 -43.23
CA GLU A 90 -6.42 20.86 -43.86
C GLU A 90 -7.03 22.21 -43.46
N PHE A 91 -7.71 22.84 -44.40
CA PHE A 91 -8.60 23.98 -44.20
C PHE A 91 -10.04 23.48 -44.26
N VAL A 92 -10.84 23.80 -43.24
CA VAL A 92 -12.24 23.35 -43.16
C VAL A 92 -13.15 24.57 -43.14
N ILE A 93 -14.10 24.63 -44.07
CA ILE A 93 -15.13 25.68 -44.08
C ILE A 93 -16.12 25.40 -42.95
N GLU A 94 -16.21 26.30 -41.98
CA GLU A 94 -17.02 26.10 -40.78
C GLU A 94 -18.37 26.81 -40.87
N VAL A 95 -18.41 27.95 -41.56
CA VAL A 95 -19.58 28.81 -41.56
C VAL A 95 -19.68 29.62 -42.85
N THR A 96 -20.91 29.95 -43.24
CA THR A 96 -21.23 30.67 -44.47
C THR A 96 -22.39 31.62 -44.25
N SER A 97 -22.41 32.72 -44.98
CA SER A 97 -23.53 33.66 -45.07
C SER A 97 -23.88 33.91 -46.54
N GLY A 98 -25.12 33.62 -46.94
CA GLY A 98 -25.60 33.87 -48.31
C GLY A 98 -25.34 32.73 -49.30
N ALA A 99 -24.97 31.54 -48.82
CA ALA A 99 -24.82 30.35 -49.65
C ALA A 99 -26.17 29.90 -50.23
N LEU A 100 -26.19 29.51 -51.51
CA LEU A 100 -27.35 28.92 -52.18
C LEU A 100 -27.52 27.44 -51.84
N THR A 101 -26.43 26.79 -51.44
CA THR A 101 -26.40 25.37 -51.15
C THR A 101 -25.80 25.10 -49.77
N PRO A 102 -26.29 24.10 -49.03
CA PRO A 102 -25.71 23.70 -47.75
C PRO A 102 -24.38 22.93 -47.92
N LYS A 103 -23.97 22.64 -49.17
CA LYS A 103 -22.80 21.80 -49.47
C LYS A 103 -21.47 22.47 -49.16
N LEU A 104 -21.46 23.79 -48.96
CA LEU A 104 -20.24 24.57 -48.76
C LEU A 104 -19.64 24.40 -47.35
N VAL A 105 -20.48 24.22 -46.33
CA VAL A 105 -20.05 23.97 -44.94
C VAL A 105 -19.53 22.54 -44.80
N GLY A 106 -18.40 22.37 -44.13
CA GLY A 106 -17.77 21.06 -43.87
C GLY A 106 -16.85 20.56 -44.98
N ILE A 107 -16.71 21.30 -46.09
CA ILE A 107 -15.70 20.99 -47.12
C ILE A 107 -14.32 21.12 -46.50
N ARG A 108 -13.49 20.11 -46.74
CA ARG A 108 -12.07 20.06 -46.37
C ARG A 108 -11.21 20.24 -47.60
N LEU A 109 -10.29 21.17 -47.53
CA LEU A 109 -9.33 21.52 -48.58
C LEU A 109 -7.92 21.31 -48.03
N ALA A 110 -6.96 20.87 -48.84
CA ALA A 110 -5.58 20.91 -48.37
C ALA A 110 -5.10 22.38 -48.31
N GLN A 111 -4.29 22.72 -47.31
CA GLN A 111 -3.89 24.11 -47.06
C GLN A 111 -3.01 24.73 -48.16
N ASP A 112 -2.59 23.94 -49.15
CA ASP A 112 -1.81 24.37 -50.32
C ASP A 112 -2.66 24.57 -51.58
N GLU A 113 -3.98 24.34 -51.52
CA GLU A 113 -4.88 24.33 -52.67
C GLU A 113 -5.62 25.66 -52.89
N GLY A 114 -5.85 25.99 -54.17
CA GLY A 114 -6.62 27.15 -54.59
C GLY A 114 -6.15 28.49 -54.00
N LEU A 115 -7.08 29.45 -53.94
CA LEU A 115 -6.85 30.77 -53.33
C LEU A 115 -6.55 30.67 -51.83
N VAL A 116 -7.13 29.68 -51.14
CA VAL A 116 -6.88 29.41 -49.71
C VAL A 116 -5.39 29.21 -49.46
N GLY A 117 -4.71 28.40 -50.27
CA GLY A 117 -3.29 28.12 -50.07
C GLY A 117 -2.36 29.29 -50.36
N LEU A 118 -2.79 30.27 -51.17
CA LEU A 118 -2.04 31.52 -51.33
C LEU A 118 -2.13 32.37 -50.05
N ILE A 119 -3.32 32.44 -49.45
CA ILE A 119 -3.59 33.23 -48.24
C ILE A 119 -2.92 32.61 -47.01
N VAL A 120 -3.04 31.29 -46.82
CA VAL A 120 -2.50 30.60 -45.65
C VAL A 120 -0.97 30.59 -45.67
N ARG A 121 -0.33 30.37 -46.82
CA ARG A 121 1.14 30.41 -46.94
C ARG A 121 1.72 31.82 -46.95
N GLY A 122 1.07 32.74 -47.68
CA GLY A 122 1.53 34.13 -47.80
C GLY A 122 1.24 34.98 -46.57
N ALA A 123 0.32 34.53 -45.71
CA ALA A 123 -0.21 35.30 -44.58
C ALA A 123 -0.66 36.72 -45.00
N SER A 124 -1.13 36.85 -46.24
CA SER A 124 -1.51 38.09 -46.90
C SER A 124 -2.84 37.93 -47.65
N PRO A 125 -3.62 39.01 -47.83
CA PRO A 125 -4.80 39.00 -48.67
C PRO A 125 -4.52 38.53 -50.10
N SER A 126 -5.50 37.89 -50.74
CA SER A 126 -5.43 37.53 -52.17
C SER A 126 -6.84 37.57 -52.77
N TRP A 127 -6.94 37.98 -54.03
CA TRP A 127 -8.23 38.05 -54.73
C TRP A 127 -8.08 37.77 -56.22
N THR A 128 -9.21 37.44 -56.85
CA THR A 128 -9.33 37.24 -58.29
C THR A 128 -10.68 37.80 -58.77
N PRO A 129 -10.72 38.46 -59.95
CA PRO A 129 -11.97 38.93 -60.53
C PRO A 129 -12.84 37.79 -61.04
N ASP A 130 -12.25 36.64 -61.40
CA ASP A 130 -12.98 35.46 -61.85
C ASP A 130 -12.31 34.15 -61.42
N TYR A 131 -12.73 33.66 -60.25
CA TYR A 131 -12.23 32.43 -59.65
C TYR A 131 -12.28 31.24 -60.59
N GLN A 132 -13.33 31.08 -61.41
CA GLN A 132 -13.48 29.87 -62.23
C GLN A 132 -12.49 29.80 -63.41
N ASN A 133 -11.90 30.93 -63.78
CA ASN A 133 -11.03 31.08 -64.95
C ASN A 133 -9.61 31.56 -64.57
N GLU A 134 -9.24 31.50 -63.30
CA GLU A 134 -8.00 32.07 -62.77
C GLU A 134 -6.79 31.12 -62.93
N PRO A 135 -5.77 31.46 -63.75
CA PRO A 135 -4.60 30.60 -63.91
C PRO A 135 -3.61 30.68 -62.72
N ALA A 136 -3.73 31.66 -61.82
CA ALA A 136 -2.74 31.91 -60.77
C ALA A 136 -2.66 30.84 -59.66
N PHE A 137 -3.62 29.92 -59.57
CA PHE A 137 -3.60 28.84 -58.59
C PHE A 137 -4.17 27.53 -59.14
N ARG A 138 -3.90 26.44 -58.43
CA ARG A 138 -4.31 25.09 -58.85
C ARG A 138 -5.79 24.86 -58.56
N HIS A 139 -6.55 24.63 -59.63
CA HIS A 139 -7.95 24.18 -59.64
C HIS A 139 -8.05 22.67 -59.41
N ILE A 140 -8.84 22.24 -58.42
CA ILE A 140 -9.01 20.83 -58.03
C ILE A 140 -10.50 20.55 -57.72
N THR A 141 -10.93 19.33 -58.04
CA THR A 141 -12.34 18.89 -58.14
C THR A 141 -13.25 19.24 -56.95
N GLY A 142 -12.76 19.20 -55.70
CA GLY A 142 -13.58 19.45 -54.50
C GLY A 142 -14.02 20.91 -54.34
N ALA A 143 -13.04 21.83 -54.26
CA ALA A 143 -13.28 23.27 -54.16
C ALA A 143 -14.01 23.82 -55.39
N ASP A 144 -13.61 23.39 -56.59
CA ASP A 144 -14.18 23.90 -57.84
C ASP A 144 -15.63 23.47 -58.03
N SER A 145 -16.00 22.27 -57.59
CA SER A 145 -17.39 21.82 -57.63
C SER A 145 -18.28 22.70 -56.75
N ALA A 146 -17.81 23.05 -55.56
CA ALA A 146 -18.53 23.94 -54.65
C ALA A 146 -18.61 25.37 -55.21
N ALA A 147 -17.50 25.87 -55.74
CA ALA A 147 -17.42 27.18 -56.38
C ALA A 147 -18.38 27.30 -57.57
N ARG A 148 -18.47 26.27 -58.43
CA ARG A 148 -19.44 26.22 -59.54
C ARG A 148 -20.88 26.18 -59.06
N SER A 149 -21.18 25.41 -58.01
CA SER A 149 -22.55 25.33 -57.47
C SER A 149 -23.04 26.64 -56.85
N GLU A 150 -22.12 27.45 -56.32
CA GLU A 150 -22.41 28.77 -55.76
C GLU A 150 -22.28 29.91 -56.79
N ASN A 151 -21.86 29.57 -58.02
CA ASN A 151 -21.47 30.49 -59.09
C ASN A 151 -20.47 31.55 -58.60
N MET A 152 -19.42 31.13 -57.89
CA MET A 152 -18.36 32.03 -57.42
C MET A 152 -17.58 32.58 -58.61
N ARG A 153 -17.53 33.91 -58.75
CA ARG A 153 -16.76 34.62 -59.79
C ARG A 153 -15.73 35.52 -59.11
N GLY A 154 -16.07 36.75 -58.73
CA GLY A 154 -15.17 37.60 -57.95
C GLY A 154 -14.97 37.06 -56.53
N LEU A 155 -13.74 36.73 -56.14
CA LEU A 155 -13.42 36.18 -54.82
C LEU A 155 -12.26 36.93 -54.18
N LEU A 156 -12.49 37.44 -52.98
CA LEU A 156 -11.47 38.03 -52.10
C LEU A 156 -11.35 37.17 -50.84
N GLY A 157 -10.13 36.84 -50.45
CA GLY A 157 -9.85 36.17 -49.19
C GLY A 157 -8.76 36.87 -48.39
N VAL A 158 -8.92 36.86 -47.07
CA VAL A 158 -7.96 37.43 -46.12
C VAL A 158 -7.64 36.42 -45.02
N PRO A 159 -6.42 36.43 -44.47
CA PRO A 159 -6.04 35.49 -43.43
C PRO A 159 -6.59 35.93 -42.06
N LEU A 160 -7.02 34.97 -41.25
CA LEU A 160 -7.25 35.16 -39.81
C LEU A 160 -5.93 34.91 -39.09
N ARG A 161 -5.31 35.96 -38.56
CA ARG A 161 -3.97 35.91 -37.98
C ARG A 161 -3.95 36.23 -36.49
N VAL A 162 -3.19 35.43 -35.75
CA VAL A 162 -2.84 35.69 -34.35
C VAL A 162 -1.32 35.65 -34.25
N GLY A 163 -0.69 36.82 -34.09
CA GLY A 163 0.76 36.97 -34.22
C GLY A 163 1.24 36.53 -35.62
N ASP A 164 2.18 35.59 -35.65
CA ASP A 164 2.76 35.05 -36.89
C ASP A 164 2.00 33.83 -37.44
N ARG A 165 0.98 33.33 -36.73
CA ARG A 165 0.23 32.14 -37.12
C ARG A 165 -1.08 32.50 -37.82
N VAL A 166 -1.34 31.85 -38.96
CA VAL A 166 -2.64 31.88 -39.64
C VAL A 166 -3.52 30.77 -39.04
N ILE A 167 -4.62 31.15 -38.39
CA ILE A 167 -5.56 30.21 -37.76
C ILE A 167 -6.73 29.85 -38.68
N GLY A 168 -6.91 30.57 -39.79
CA GLY A 168 -8.02 30.42 -40.72
C GLY A 168 -7.99 31.47 -41.82
N ALA A 169 -9.07 31.56 -42.58
CA ALA A 169 -9.25 32.58 -43.61
C ALA A 169 -10.74 32.94 -43.77
N LEU A 170 -10.99 34.21 -44.07
CA LEU A 170 -12.30 34.80 -44.31
C LEU A 170 -12.41 35.22 -45.76
N PHE A 171 -13.51 34.86 -46.41
CA PHE A 171 -13.74 35.07 -47.83
C PHE A 171 -15.01 35.86 -48.09
N ALA A 172 -14.95 36.73 -49.10
CA ALA A 172 -16.04 37.53 -49.62
C ALA A 172 -16.16 37.28 -51.12
N CYS A 173 -17.35 36.88 -51.57
CA CYS A 173 -17.60 36.33 -52.89
C CYS A 173 -18.77 37.02 -53.59
N LYS A 174 -18.56 37.37 -54.86
CA LYS A 174 -19.56 37.86 -55.80
C LYS A 174 -19.84 36.81 -56.87
N ARG A 175 -21.10 36.74 -57.31
CA ARG A 175 -21.54 35.83 -58.40
C ARG A 175 -21.35 36.41 -59.79
N SER A 176 -20.75 37.59 -59.86
CA SER A 176 -20.30 38.27 -61.08
C SER A 176 -18.80 38.58 -60.95
N GLU A 177 -18.16 38.87 -62.07
CA GLU A 177 -16.79 39.39 -62.05
C GLU A 177 -16.75 40.69 -61.23
N ARG A 178 -15.70 40.86 -60.42
CA ARG A 178 -15.51 42.04 -59.57
C ARG A 178 -14.04 42.27 -59.25
N ASP A 179 -13.58 43.48 -59.53
CA ASP A 179 -12.32 43.98 -58.97
C ASP A 179 -12.55 44.46 -57.54
N PHE A 180 -11.64 44.09 -56.64
CA PHE A 180 -11.68 44.54 -55.25
C PHE A 180 -10.69 45.70 -55.04
N ALA A 181 -11.20 46.84 -54.58
CA ALA A 181 -10.38 48.02 -54.31
C ALA A 181 -9.55 47.85 -53.03
N ASP A 182 -8.42 48.56 -52.92
CA ASP A 182 -7.55 48.52 -51.72
C ASP A 182 -8.30 48.84 -50.42
N SER A 183 -9.31 49.72 -50.48
CA SER A 183 -10.18 50.02 -49.33
C SER A 183 -11.01 48.81 -48.89
N GLU A 184 -11.50 48.00 -49.83
CA GLU A 184 -12.30 46.80 -49.54
C GLU A 184 -11.43 45.69 -48.98
N ILE A 185 -10.21 45.52 -49.52
CA ILE A 185 -9.21 44.58 -49.00
C ILE A 185 -8.83 44.96 -47.57
N ALA A 186 -8.57 46.24 -47.31
CA ALA A 186 -8.23 46.75 -45.98
C ALA A 186 -9.38 46.55 -44.99
N LEU A 187 -10.62 46.79 -45.44
CA LEU A 187 -11.84 46.64 -44.64
C LEU A 187 -12.09 45.19 -44.21
N LEU A 188 -11.98 44.23 -45.16
CA LEU A 188 -12.11 42.81 -44.84
C LEU A 188 -10.94 42.33 -43.96
N SER A 189 -9.73 42.80 -44.22
CA SER A 189 -8.54 42.46 -43.42
C SER A 189 -8.65 42.95 -41.97
N ALA A 190 -9.21 44.15 -41.76
CA ALA A 190 -9.46 44.67 -40.42
C ALA A 190 -10.51 43.83 -39.67
N LEU A 191 -11.60 43.45 -40.33
CA LEU A 191 -12.60 42.54 -39.76
C LEU A 191 -11.97 41.19 -39.40
N ALA A 192 -11.17 40.62 -40.30
CA ALA A 192 -10.47 39.36 -40.07
C ALA A 192 -9.48 39.43 -38.91
N ALA A 193 -8.77 40.55 -38.73
CA ALA A 193 -7.89 40.76 -37.59
C ALA A 193 -8.67 40.76 -36.26
N HIS A 194 -9.80 41.46 -36.19
CA HIS A 194 -10.66 41.45 -35.00
C HIS A 194 -11.28 40.08 -34.74
N ALA A 195 -11.76 39.41 -35.79
CA ALA A 195 -12.31 38.07 -35.71
C ALA A 195 -11.27 37.05 -35.21
N ALA A 196 -10.03 37.11 -35.71
CA ALA A 196 -8.98 36.19 -35.30
C ALA A 196 -8.68 36.28 -33.80
N ILE A 197 -8.61 37.50 -33.26
CA ILE A 197 -8.42 37.74 -31.82
C ILE A 197 -9.62 37.20 -31.02
N ALA A 198 -10.85 37.49 -31.45
CA ALA A 198 -12.05 37.04 -30.76
C ALA A 198 -12.17 35.50 -30.74
N ILE A 199 -11.88 34.84 -31.86
CA ILE A 199 -11.92 33.38 -31.99
C ILE A 199 -10.87 32.74 -31.07
N GLU A 200 -9.65 33.28 -31.02
CA GLU A 200 -8.61 32.75 -30.14
C GLU A 200 -8.98 32.92 -28.66
N ASN A 201 -9.56 34.07 -28.30
CA ASN A 201 -10.00 34.33 -26.93
C ASN A 201 -11.10 33.35 -26.49
N VAL A 202 -12.11 33.12 -27.33
CA VAL A 202 -13.18 32.15 -27.04
C VAL A 202 -12.60 30.74 -26.88
N ARG A 203 -11.78 30.29 -27.81
CA ARG A 203 -11.12 28.97 -27.74
C ARG A 203 -10.23 28.81 -26.50
N ALA A 204 -9.54 29.87 -26.09
CA ALA A 204 -8.70 29.87 -24.90
C ALA A 204 -9.54 29.77 -23.62
N ILE A 205 -10.66 30.49 -23.53
CA ILE A 205 -11.60 30.43 -22.40
C ILE A 205 -12.22 29.04 -22.29
N ASP A 206 -12.74 28.47 -23.38
CA ASP A 206 -13.34 27.13 -23.38
C ASP A 206 -12.35 26.06 -22.90
N LYS A 207 -11.08 26.17 -23.33
CA LYS A 207 -10.01 25.28 -22.90
C LYS A 207 -9.69 25.45 -21.41
N LEU A 208 -9.64 26.68 -20.91
CA LEU A 208 -9.40 26.95 -19.49
C LEU A 208 -10.55 26.41 -18.63
N GLU A 209 -11.80 26.60 -19.04
CA GLU A 209 -12.96 26.07 -18.31
C GLU A 209 -12.94 24.54 -18.28
N THR A 210 -12.63 23.88 -19.39
CA THR A 210 -12.50 22.41 -19.46
C THR A 210 -11.37 21.89 -18.56
N LEU A 211 -10.21 22.54 -18.57
CA LEU A 211 -9.10 22.14 -17.71
C LEU A 211 -9.42 22.40 -16.23
N ASN A 212 -10.13 23.50 -15.92
CA ASN A 212 -10.49 23.84 -14.55
C ASN A 212 -11.54 22.87 -13.98
N THR A 213 -12.50 22.41 -14.78
CA THR A 213 -13.46 21.39 -14.34
C THR A 213 -12.76 20.05 -14.10
N GLU A 214 -11.85 19.64 -14.98
CA GLU A 214 -11.04 18.43 -14.78
C GLU A 214 -10.16 18.52 -13.52
N LEU A 215 -9.48 19.65 -13.32
CA LEU A 215 -8.67 19.88 -12.12
C LEU A 215 -9.53 19.86 -10.86
N SER A 216 -10.70 20.50 -10.88
CA SER A 216 -11.61 20.54 -9.73
C SER A 216 -12.08 19.14 -9.32
N LEU A 217 -12.39 18.27 -10.30
CA LEU A 217 -12.75 16.88 -10.03
C LEU A 217 -11.59 16.13 -9.39
N ARG A 218 -10.38 16.22 -9.96
CA ARG A 218 -9.18 15.56 -9.40
C ARG A 218 -8.82 16.09 -8.00
N THR A 219 -8.98 17.38 -7.74
CA THR A 219 -8.72 17.95 -6.41
C THR A 219 -9.74 17.44 -5.39
N ALA A 220 -11.01 17.32 -5.76
CA ALA A 220 -12.04 16.78 -4.86
C ALA A 220 -11.75 15.32 -4.49
N GLU A 221 -11.34 14.48 -5.44
CA GLU A 221 -10.92 13.08 -5.18
C GLU A 221 -9.71 13.00 -4.23
N LEU A 222 -8.71 13.85 -4.45
CA LEU A 222 -7.52 13.92 -3.58
C LEU A 222 -7.88 14.41 -2.17
N GLU A 223 -8.71 15.44 -2.05
CA GLU A 223 -9.17 15.95 -0.75
C GLU A 223 -9.94 14.89 0.03
N GLN A 224 -10.83 14.15 -0.64
CA GLN A 224 -11.57 13.05 -0.03
C GLN A 224 -10.62 11.94 0.48
N THR A 225 -9.64 11.57 -0.34
CA THR A 225 -8.63 10.54 0.02
C THR A 225 -7.79 10.98 1.22
N LEU A 226 -7.30 12.23 1.22
CA LEU A 226 -6.51 12.79 2.33
C LEU A 226 -7.34 12.93 3.60
N GLN A 227 -8.63 13.26 3.48
CA GLN A 227 -9.53 13.34 4.61
C GLN A 227 -9.71 11.96 5.27
N TRP A 228 -9.88 10.90 4.48
CA TRP A 228 -9.92 9.53 5.00
C TRP A 228 -8.62 9.15 5.70
N ASP A 229 -7.47 9.39 5.09
CA ASP A 229 -6.16 9.10 5.70
C ASP A 229 -5.99 9.82 7.05
N ARG A 230 -6.38 11.11 7.13
CA ARG A 230 -6.33 11.88 8.38
C ARG A 230 -7.26 11.30 9.44
N THR A 231 -8.50 10.98 9.10
CA THR A 231 -9.48 10.43 10.05
C THR A 231 -9.00 9.09 10.61
N LEU A 232 -8.60 8.16 9.73
CA LEU A 232 -8.11 6.84 10.14
C LEU A 232 -6.85 6.94 10.99
N THR A 233 -5.89 7.78 10.58
CA THR A 233 -4.66 8.04 11.36
C THR A 233 -4.99 8.62 12.73
N GLN A 234 -5.93 9.57 12.81
CA GLN A 234 -6.31 10.18 14.07
C GLN A 234 -6.97 9.17 15.02
N VAL A 235 -7.77 8.24 14.51
CA VAL A 235 -8.32 7.14 15.32
C VAL A 235 -7.20 6.31 15.93
N VAL A 236 -6.19 5.91 15.13
CA VAL A 236 -5.03 5.15 15.63
C VAL A 236 -4.25 5.96 16.68
N LEU A 237 -3.94 7.23 16.41
CA LEU A 237 -3.17 8.09 17.32
C LEU A 237 -3.89 8.36 18.65
N GLN A 238 -5.22 8.34 18.67
CA GLN A 238 -6.02 8.47 19.89
C GLN A 238 -6.14 7.15 20.68
N GLY A 239 -5.46 6.08 20.24
CA GLY A 239 -5.58 4.74 20.83
C GLY A 239 -6.91 4.06 20.50
N GLY A 240 -7.57 4.48 19.42
CA GLY A 240 -8.76 3.82 18.91
C GLY A 240 -8.41 2.45 18.32
N GLY A 241 -9.01 1.39 18.85
CA GLY A 241 -8.82 0.03 18.35
C GLY A 241 -9.57 -0.24 17.05
N VAL A 242 -9.45 -1.47 16.55
CA VAL A 242 -10.07 -1.95 15.30
C VAL A 242 -11.56 -1.62 15.20
N ARG A 243 -12.31 -1.72 16.30
CA ARG A 243 -13.75 -1.42 16.31
C ARG A 243 -14.08 0.01 15.93
N SER A 244 -13.22 0.96 16.29
CA SER A 244 -13.40 2.38 15.92
C SER A 244 -13.08 2.59 14.45
N LEU A 245 -11.99 1.99 13.95
CA LEU A 245 -11.62 2.05 12.53
C LEU A 245 -12.70 1.46 11.62
N VAL A 246 -13.22 0.27 11.96
CA VAL A 246 -14.31 -0.36 11.19
C VAL A 246 -15.58 0.51 11.20
N ARG A 247 -15.87 1.21 12.31
CA ARG A 247 -17.00 2.14 12.38
C ARG A 247 -16.80 3.35 11.48
N GLU A 248 -15.60 3.91 11.42
CA GLU A 248 -15.28 5.01 10.50
C GLU A 248 -15.40 4.57 9.04
N VAL A 249 -14.92 3.36 8.70
CA VAL A 249 -15.10 2.79 7.35
C VAL A 249 -16.59 2.63 7.02
N ALA A 250 -17.37 2.09 7.95
CA ALA A 250 -18.81 1.91 7.76
C ALA A 250 -19.55 3.25 7.59
N ALA A 251 -19.17 4.26 8.37
CA ALA A 251 -19.72 5.60 8.26
C ALA A 251 -19.36 6.28 6.94
N ALA A 252 -18.11 6.16 6.50
CA ALA A 252 -17.62 6.77 5.28
C ALA A 252 -18.14 6.09 3.99
N THR A 253 -18.42 4.79 4.04
CA THR A 253 -19.06 4.05 2.93
C THR A 253 -20.58 4.08 2.95
N GLU A 254 -21.18 4.59 4.04
CA GLU A 254 -22.60 4.46 4.35
C GLU A 254 -23.11 3.00 4.30
N ARG A 255 -22.21 2.04 4.58
CA ARG A 255 -22.47 0.60 4.46
C ARG A 255 -21.91 -0.18 5.64
N PRO A 256 -22.45 -1.35 5.96
CA PRO A 256 -21.89 -2.20 7.01
C PRO A 256 -20.48 -2.68 6.65
N ALA A 257 -19.54 -2.51 7.58
CA ALA A 257 -18.20 -3.07 7.50
C ALA A 257 -17.91 -3.90 8.77
N TYR A 258 -17.12 -4.97 8.62
CA TYR A 258 -16.80 -5.90 9.69
C TYR A 258 -15.34 -6.33 9.60
N PHE A 259 -14.68 -6.47 10.74
CA PHE A 259 -13.38 -7.13 10.80
C PHE A 259 -13.54 -8.54 11.39
N VAL A 260 -12.99 -9.54 10.70
CA VAL A 260 -13.05 -10.95 11.09
C VAL A 260 -11.62 -11.47 11.22
N ALA A 261 -11.20 -11.78 12.44
CA ALA A 261 -9.86 -12.31 12.71
C ALA A 261 -9.79 -13.81 12.39
N ASP A 262 -10.85 -14.53 12.72
CA ASP A 262 -11.02 -15.97 12.50
C ASP A 262 -12.50 -16.37 12.31
N VAL A 263 -12.76 -17.56 11.81
CA VAL A 263 -14.11 -18.11 11.59
C VAL A 263 -14.92 -18.14 12.90
N ALA A 264 -14.27 -18.37 14.04
CA ALA A 264 -14.91 -18.31 15.36
C ALA A 264 -15.33 -16.88 15.80
N SER A 265 -14.88 -15.85 15.09
CA SER A 265 -15.14 -14.43 15.39
C SER A 265 -16.15 -13.77 14.44
N VAL A 266 -16.86 -14.57 13.62
CA VAL A 266 -17.88 -14.05 12.71
C VAL A 266 -18.99 -13.35 13.52
N PRO A 267 -19.28 -12.07 13.25
CA PRO A 267 -20.35 -11.35 13.93
C PRO A 267 -21.72 -11.99 13.69
N ALA A 268 -22.61 -11.95 14.68
CA ALA A 268 -23.99 -12.47 14.56
C ALA A 268 -24.77 -11.90 13.34
N ALA A 269 -24.45 -10.67 12.93
CA ALA A 269 -25.02 -10.03 11.74
C ALA A 269 -24.68 -10.75 10.42
N LEU A 270 -23.63 -11.59 10.40
CA LEU A 270 -23.15 -12.35 9.25
C LEU A 270 -23.37 -13.86 9.41
N GLU A 271 -24.08 -14.33 10.45
CA GLU A 271 -24.29 -15.77 10.69
C GLU A 271 -25.02 -16.46 9.54
N TYR A 272 -25.98 -15.80 8.89
CA TYR A 272 -26.72 -16.34 7.74
C TYR A 272 -25.86 -16.49 6.48
N THR A 273 -24.70 -15.84 6.43
CA THR A 273 -23.73 -15.90 5.32
C THR A 273 -22.38 -16.48 5.79
N ALA A 274 -22.35 -17.19 6.92
CA ALA A 274 -21.11 -17.70 7.51
C ALA A 274 -20.28 -18.55 6.52
N THR A 275 -20.92 -19.40 5.72
CA THR A 275 -20.21 -20.21 4.70
C THR A 275 -19.54 -19.35 3.62
N THR A 276 -20.17 -18.23 3.24
CA THR A 276 -19.60 -17.27 2.28
C THR A 276 -18.43 -16.51 2.90
N VAL A 277 -18.59 -16.07 4.15
CA VAL A 277 -17.53 -15.38 4.91
C VAL A 277 -16.33 -16.29 5.11
N GLU A 278 -16.54 -17.56 5.47
CA GLU A 278 -15.49 -18.58 5.56
C GLU A 278 -14.74 -18.72 4.24
N ALA A 279 -15.45 -18.88 3.12
CA ALA A 279 -14.84 -18.99 1.81
C ALA A 279 -14.04 -17.74 1.41
N LEU A 280 -14.48 -16.54 1.80
CA LEU A 280 -13.76 -15.28 1.59
C LEU A 280 -12.48 -15.23 2.45
N VAL A 281 -12.59 -15.58 3.73
CA VAL A 281 -11.46 -15.62 4.67
C VAL A 281 -10.41 -16.63 4.22
N ASP A 282 -10.81 -17.82 3.77
CA ASP A 282 -9.89 -18.85 3.29
C ASP A 282 -9.13 -18.41 2.03
N ARG A 283 -9.81 -17.74 1.08
CA ARG A 283 -9.13 -17.17 -0.11
C ARG A 283 -8.10 -16.11 0.29
N CYS A 284 -8.46 -15.21 1.21
CA CYS A 284 -7.53 -14.19 1.70
C CYS A 284 -6.36 -14.80 2.50
N ARG A 285 -6.62 -15.85 3.29
CA ARG A 285 -5.60 -16.59 4.03
C ARG A 285 -4.64 -17.32 3.07
N ALA A 286 -5.16 -17.87 1.97
CA ALA A 286 -4.38 -18.51 0.91
C ALA A 286 -3.53 -17.52 0.09
N GLY A 287 -3.74 -16.21 0.23
CA GLY A 287 -2.89 -15.17 -0.33
C GLY A 287 -3.57 -14.15 -1.23
N ALA A 288 -4.90 -14.21 -1.42
CA ALA A 288 -5.61 -13.18 -2.19
C ALA A 288 -5.71 -11.86 -1.39
N ASP A 289 -5.22 -10.76 -1.95
CA ASP A 289 -5.31 -9.44 -1.28
C ASP A 289 -6.77 -8.95 -1.19
N THR A 290 -7.55 -9.20 -2.24
CA THR A 290 -9.00 -8.95 -2.27
C THR A 290 -9.73 -10.22 -2.72
N ALA A 291 -10.80 -10.56 -2.00
CA ALA A 291 -11.73 -11.61 -2.38
C ALA A 291 -13.14 -11.02 -2.49
N VAL A 292 -13.83 -11.33 -3.58
CA VAL A 292 -15.15 -10.78 -3.88
C VAL A 292 -16.17 -11.91 -3.94
N ASP A 293 -17.39 -11.61 -3.51
CA ASP A 293 -18.62 -12.37 -3.69
C ASP A 293 -19.74 -11.41 -4.15
N ASP A 294 -20.88 -11.90 -4.61
CA ASP A 294 -21.95 -11.10 -5.22
C ASP A 294 -22.46 -9.93 -4.33
N ALA A 295 -22.32 -10.05 -3.01
CA ALA A 295 -22.79 -9.05 -2.04
C ALA A 295 -21.70 -8.52 -1.10
N MET A 296 -20.46 -9.02 -1.17
CA MET A 296 -19.44 -8.74 -0.16
C MET A 296 -18.03 -8.67 -0.77
N THR A 297 -17.23 -7.75 -0.25
CA THR A 297 -15.81 -7.63 -0.57
C THR A 297 -14.97 -7.77 0.69
N ALA A 298 -13.96 -8.63 0.60
CA ALA A 298 -13.04 -8.98 1.67
C ALA A 298 -11.64 -8.50 1.30
N HIS A 299 -11.02 -7.71 2.17
CA HIS A 299 -9.64 -7.25 2.04
C HIS A 299 -8.77 -7.87 3.12
N ARG A 300 -7.65 -8.43 2.69
CA ARG A 300 -6.71 -9.15 3.53
C ARG A 300 -5.94 -8.19 4.43
N VAL A 301 -5.96 -8.41 5.73
CA VAL A 301 -5.22 -7.60 6.71
C VAL A 301 -3.98 -8.37 7.18
N VAL A 302 -2.81 -7.80 6.90
CA VAL A 302 -1.50 -8.42 7.18
C VAL A 302 -0.60 -7.41 7.88
N ALA A 303 0.13 -7.86 8.90
CA ALA A 303 1.25 -7.10 9.47
C ALA A 303 2.49 -8.00 9.54
N ALA A 304 3.65 -7.47 9.12
CA ALA A 304 4.92 -8.19 9.09
C ALA A 304 4.86 -9.59 8.44
N GLY A 305 4.05 -9.74 7.38
CA GLY A 305 3.86 -11.02 6.66
C GLY A 305 2.89 -12.01 7.34
N HIS A 306 2.38 -11.70 8.52
CA HIS A 306 1.40 -12.52 9.21
C HIS A 306 -0.03 -12.06 8.92
N PHE A 307 -0.87 -12.99 8.49
CA PHE A 307 -2.30 -12.77 8.34
C PHE A 307 -2.95 -12.51 9.70
N LEU A 308 -3.65 -11.38 9.83
CA LEU A 308 -4.31 -10.96 11.05
C LEU A 308 -5.84 -11.12 10.98
N GLY A 309 -6.39 -11.17 9.77
CA GLY A 309 -7.82 -11.28 9.53
C GLY A 309 -8.21 -10.65 8.20
N VAL A 310 -9.51 -10.38 8.05
CA VAL A 310 -10.10 -9.77 6.85
C VAL A 310 -11.01 -8.62 7.26
N LEU A 311 -10.91 -7.51 6.52
CA LEU A 311 -11.89 -6.43 6.54
C LEU A 311 -12.93 -6.69 5.45
N ILE A 312 -14.18 -6.84 5.85
CA ILE A 312 -15.31 -7.16 4.98
C ILE A 312 -16.22 -5.94 4.87
N SER A 313 -16.54 -5.53 3.64
CA SER A 313 -17.56 -4.54 3.32
C SER A 313 -18.77 -5.22 2.67
N VAL A 314 -19.98 -4.79 3.04
CA VAL A 314 -21.22 -5.32 2.48
C VAL A 314 -21.77 -4.35 1.44
N GLY A 315 -21.96 -4.83 0.20
CA GLY A 315 -22.48 -4.05 -0.91
C GLY A 315 -21.61 -4.12 -2.17
N PRO A 316 -22.00 -3.38 -3.23
CA PRO A 316 -21.31 -3.42 -4.52
C PRO A 316 -19.89 -2.83 -4.43
N ASP A 317 -18.97 -3.44 -5.18
CA ASP A 317 -17.57 -3.05 -5.21
C ASP A 317 -17.35 -1.83 -6.12
N ASP A 318 -17.53 -0.63 -5.58
CA ASP A 318 -17.26 0.65 -6.27
C ASP A 318 -15.85 1.20 -5.96
N ASP A 319 -15.33 2.03 -6.86
CA ASP A 319 -13.94 2.52 -6.78
C ASP A 319 -13.68 3.38 -5.53
N GLN A 320 -14.69 4.12 -5.04
CA GLN A 320 -14.57 4.90 -3.81
C GLN A 320 -14.45 3.99 -2.58
N THR A 321 -15.24 2.92 -2.52
CA THR A 321 -15.19 1.92 -1.45
C THR A 321 -13.84 1.21 -1.46
N ARG A 322 -13.35 0.78 -2.63
CA ARG A 322 -12.01 0.17 -2.75
C ARG A 322 -10.91 1.10 -2.25
N LEU A 323 -10.93 2.36 -2.69
CA LEU A 323 -9.92 3.33 -2.31
C LEU A 323 -9.89 3.57 -0.80
N LEU A 324 -11.06 3.66 -0.16
CA LEU A 324 -11.15 3.77 1.30
C LEU A 324 -10.66 2.51 2.01
N LEU A 325 -11.02 1.32 1.53
CA LEU A 325 -10.60 0.04 2.11
C LEU A 325 -9.08 -0.12 2.03
N ASP A 326 -8.45 0.26 0.92
CA ASP A 326 -6.98 0.27 0.76
C ASP A 326 -6.27 1.15 1.80
N ARG A 327 -6.94 2.18 2.33
CA ARG A 327 -6.42 3.06 3.39
C ARG A 327 -6.73 2.54 4.78
N ALA A 328 -7.90 1.92 4.95
CA ALA A 328 -8.32 1.33 6.22
C ALA A 328 -7.51 0.09 6.60
N VAL A 329 -7.16 -0.76 5.63
CA VAL A 329 -6.43 -2.02 5.87
C VAL A 329 -5.10 -1.78 6.59
N PRO A 330 -4.20 -0.87 6.15
CA PRO A 330 -2.98 -0.55 6.89
C PRO A 330 -3.24 0.00 8.30
N ALA A 331 -4.24 0.86 8.47
CA ALA A 331 -4.58 1.42 9.79
C ALA A 331 -5.05 0.33 10.77
N ILE A 332 -5.88 -0.61 10.30
CA ILE A 332 -6.32 -1.77 11.08
C ILE A 332 -5.15 -2.71 11.38
N ALA A 333 -4.30 -2.99 10.39
CA ALA A 333 -3.11 -3.82 10.56
C ALA A 333 -2.17 -3.24 11.63
N LEU A 334 -1.96 -1.92 11.62
CA LEU A 334 -1.14 -1.22 12.61
C LEU A 334 -1.76 -1.30 14.01
N SER A 335 -3.06 -1.02 14.15
CA SER A 335 -3.77 -1.12 15.43
C SER A 335 -3.69 -2.53 16.03
N LEU A 336 -3.86 -3.58 15.21
CA LEU A 336 -3.72 -4.97 15.65
C LEU A 336 -2.27 -5.33 16.01
N ALA A 337 -1.29 -4.81 15.28
CA ALA A 337 0.12 -5.02 15.58
C ALA A 337 0.50 -4.38 16.92
N GLU A 338 0.01 -3.18 17.21
CA GLU A 338 0.18 -2.51 18.50
C GLU A 338 -0.47 -3.28 19.64
N GLU A 339 -1.72 -3.74 19.48
CA GLU A 339 -2.41 -4.56 20.48
C GLU A 339 -1.64 -5.86 20.77
N ARG A 340 -1.14 -6.53 19.72
CA ARG A 340 -0.33 -7.75 19.88
C ARG A 340 1.01 -7.47 20.56
N ALA A 341 1.71 -6.41 20.17
CA ALA A 341 2.98 -6.02 20.77
C ALA A 341 2.81 -5.62 22.24
N ALA A 342 1.73 -4.91 22.58
CA ALA A 342 1.39 -4.58 23.96
C ALA A 342 1.06 -5.83 24.77
N ALA A 343 0.25 -6.74 24.23
CA ALA A 343 -0.07 -8.01 24.88
C ALA A 343 1.17 -8.89 25.07
N GLU A 344 2.08 -8.91 24.10
CA GLU A 344 3.34 -9.64 24.19
C GLU A 344 4.30 -9.01 25.20
N SER A 345 4.41 -7.68 25.22
CA SER A 345 5.19 -6.94 26.21
C SER A 345 4.67 -7.20 27.63
N ALA A 346 3.34 -7.16 27.83
CA ALA A 346 2.71 -7.49 29.10
C ALA A 346 2.99 -8.94 29.51
N ARG A 347 2.91 -9.90 28.57
CA ARG A 347 3.30 -11.29 28.82
C ARG A 347 4.77 -11.42 29.22
N ARG A 348 5.70 -10.81 28.48
CA ARG A 348 7.14 -10.83 28.82
C ARG A 348 7.42 -10.18 30.18
N ALA A 349 6.72 -9.12 30.53
CA ALA A 349 6.82 -8.51 31.84
C ALA A 349 6.33 -9.45 32.94
N GLN A 350 5.20 -10.13 32.73
CA GLN A 350 4.69 -11.15 33.66
C GLN A 350 5.66 -12.33 33.80
N ASP A 351 6.20 -12.84 32.70
CA ASP A 351 7.21 -13.90 32.69
C ASP A 351 8.46 -13.48 33.50
N ALA A 352 8.94 -12.23 33.32
CA ALA A 352 10.06 -11.69 34.08
C ALA A 352 9.74 -11.56 35.58
N PHE A 353 8.53 -11.13 35.95
CA PHE A 353 8.11 -11.08 37.36
C PHE A 353 7.98 -12.48 37.98
N LEU A 354 7.54 -13.48 37.21
CA LEU A 354 7.52 -14.86 37.68
C LEU A 354 8.93 -15.39 37.92
N VAL A 355 9.85 -15.18 36.98
CA VAL A 355 11.25 -15.58 37.13
C VAL A 355 11.90 -14.87 38.32
N ASP A 356 11.63 -13.58 38.50
CA ASP A 356 12.12 -12.81 39.65
C ASP A 356 11.59 -13.34 40.98
N LEU A 357 10.29 -13.69 41.07
CA LEU A 357 9.70 -14.34 42.25
C LEU A 357 10.41 -15.65 42.61
N LEU A 358 10.80 -16.44 41.61
CA LEU A 358 11.43 -17.75 41.80
C LEU A 358 12.93 -17.67 42.10
N LEU A 359 13.62 -16.62 41.66
CA LEU A 359 15.07 -16.45 41.85
C LEU A 359 15.41 -15.55 43.04
N HIS A 360 14.64 -14.49 43.27
CA HIS A 360 14.89 -13.46 44.27
C HIS A 360 13.64 -13.21 45.14
N PRO A 361 13.22 -14.20 45.95
CA PRO A 361 12.08 -14.02 46.84
C PRO A 361 12.37 -12.93 47.88
N THR A 362 11.41 -12.04 48.10
CA THR A 362 11.52 -10.99 49.12
C THR A 362 11.11 -11.50 50.51
N SER A 363 11.77 -11.04 51.57
CA SER A 363 11.43 -11.42 52.96
C SER A 363 10.32 -10.58 53.60
N SER A 364 9.87 -9.51 52.92
CA SER A 364 8.84 -8.59 53.41
C SER A 364 7.44 -9.07 52.98
N PRO A 365 6.47 -9.27 53.90
CA PRO A 365 5.14 -9.80 53.56
C PRO A 365 4.35 -8.94 52.57
N ASP A 366 4.50 -7.62 52.62
CA ASP A 366 3.81 -6.70 51.71
C ASP A 366 4.41 -6.72 50.30
N ASP A 367 5.74 -6.87 50.22
CA ASP A 367 6.45 -6.96 48.93
C ASP A 367 6.25 -8.34 48.29
N GLU A 368 6.20 -9.41 49.09
CA GLU A 368 5.86 -10.75 48.65
C GLU A 368 4.48 -10.76 47.97
N ARG A 369 3.46 -10.21 48.63
CA ARG A 369 2.10 -10.12 48.06
C ARG A 369 2.10 -9.40 46.71
N ARG A 370 2.86 -8.31 46.57
CA ARG A 370 3.00 -7.57 45.30
C ARG A 370 3.71 -8.41 44.23
N GLN A 371 4.76 -9.15 44.59
CA GLN A 371 5.53 -9.99 43.67
C GLN A 371 4.66 -11.14 43.12
N PHE A 372 3.89 -11.81 43.99
CA PHE A 372 2.89 -12.81 43.60
C PHE A 372 1.85 -12.23 42.63
N HIS A 373 1.24 -11.09 42.96
CA HIS A 373 0.22 -10.49 42.10
C HIS A 373 0.78 -10.06 40.73
N ARG A 374 2.00 -9.54 40.67
CA ARG A 374 2.68 -9.19 39.40
C ARG A 374 3.02 -10.41 38.54
N ALA A 375 3.34 -11.54 39.18
CA ALA A 375 3.53 -12.82 38.50
C ALA A 375 2.20 -13.48 38.08
N GLY A 376 1.04 -12.96 38.51
CA GLY A 376 -0.28 -13.56 38.25
C GLY A 376 -0.63 -14.72 39.19
N LEU A 377 0.04 -14.81 40.34
CA LEU A 377 -0.17 -15.84 41.36
C LEU A 377 -0.87 -15.27 42.60
N THR A 378 -1.40 -16.16 43.43
CA THR A 378 -2.09 -15.81 44.69
C THR A 378 -1.25 -16.28 45.90
N PRO A 379 -0.86 -15.40 46.84
CA PRO A 379 0.06 -15.72 47.95
C PRO A 379 -0.36 -16.90 48.85
N ASP A 380 -1.67 -17.12 49.02
CA ASP A 380 -2.21 -18.14 49.93
C ASP A 380 -2.46 -19.51 49.29
N VAL A 381 -2.20 -19.63 47.99
CA VAL A 381 -2.37 -20.89 47.24
C VAL A 381 -1.07 -21.70 47.31
N THR A 382 -1.21 -23.01 47.49
CA THR A 382 -0.09 -23.95 47.37
C THR A 382 0.07 -24.32 45.90
N TYR A 383 1.30 -24.20 45.40
CA TYR A 383 1.64 -24.43 43.99
C TYR A 383 2.69 -25.53 43.84
N CYS A 384 2.69 -26.19 42.70
CA CYS A 384 3.82 -26.98 42.21
C CYS A 384 4.50 -26.22 41.08
N VAL A 385 5.83 -26.24 41.06
CA VAL A 385 6.63 -25.69 39.97
C VAL A 385 7.07 -26.85 39.08
N ALA A 386 6.92 -26.68 37.79
CA ALA A 386 7.45 -27.60 36.81
C ALA A 386 8.33 -26.84 35.81
N VAL A 387 9.45 -27.46 35.46
CA VAL A 387 10.42 -26.93 34.50
C VAL A 387 10.53 -27.92 33.36
N GLY A 388 10.23 -27.47 32.14
CA GLY A 388 10.41 -28.24 30.92
C GLY A 388 11.64 -27.78 30.13
N GLN A 389 12.38 -28.70 29.51
CA GLN A 389 13.52 -28.41 28.64
C GLN A 389 13.48 -29.28 27.38
N GLY A 390 14.08 -28.80 26.28
CA GLY A 390 14.18 -29.52 25.01
C GLY A 390 13.07 -29.12 24.05
N ASN A 391 12.24 -30.08 23.62
CA ASN A 391 11.11 -29.83 22.72
C ASN A 391 9.94 -29.06 23.38
N ALA A 392 10.08 -28.69 24.65
CA ALA A 392 9.14 -27.87 25.39
C ALA A 392 8.96 -26.47 24.77
N SER A 393 7.73 -26.13 24.37
CA SER A 393 7.33 -24.75 24.06
C SER A 393 6.14 -24.31 24.91
N ARG A 394 5.99 -23.01 25.16
CA ARG A 394 4.82 -22.47 25.86
C ARG A 394 3.51 -22.90 25.21
N ALA A 395 3.44 -22.92 23.88
CA ALA A 395 2.25 -23.33 23.14
C ALA A 395 1.84 -24.78 23.45
N GLU A 396 2.81 -25.70 23.61
CA GLU A 396 2.53 -27.08 24.00
C GLU A 396 1.99 -27.18 25.43
N PHE A 397 2.54 -26.39 26.37
CA PHE A 397 2.06 -26.38 27.75
C PHE A 397 0.70 -25.69 27.90
N GLU A 398 0.43 -24.63 27.15
CA GLU A 398 -0.87 -23.95 27.13
C GLU A 398 -1.95 -24.80 26.44
N ALA A 399 -1.58 -25.66 25.48
CA ALA A 399 -2.51 -26.62 24.86
C ALA A 399 -2.99 -27.69 25.85
N ILE A 400 -2.22 -27.98 26.90
CA ILE A 400 -2.68 -28.83 28.01
C ILE A 400 -3.66 -28.01 28.81
N ALA A 401 -4.97 -28.21 28.68
CA ALA A 401 -5.99 -27.44 29.41
C ALA A 401 -5.63 -27.21 30.89
N LEU A 402 -5.03 -26.04 31.16
CA LEU A 402 -4.40 -25.72 32.44
C LEU A 402 -5.47 -25.26 33.42
N PRO A 403 -5.29 -25.56 34.71
CA PRO A 403 -6.26 -25.16 35.71
C PRO A 403 -6.20 -23.66 36.00
N PRO A 404 -7.31 -23.05 36.47
CA PRO A 404 -7.36 -21.62 36.76
C PRO A 404 -6.30 -21.21 37.77
N GLY A 405 -5.62 -20.09 37.52
CA GLY A 405 -4.53 -19.62 38.38
C GLY A 405 -3.18 -20.29 38.14
N SER A 406 -3.05 -21.06 37.06
CA SER A 406 -1.74 -21.48 36.55
C SER A 406 -1.06 -20.37 35.75
N VAL A 407 0.27 -20.31 35.80
CA VAL A 407 1.07 -19.34 35.04
C VAL A 407 2.17 -20.07 34.30
N VAL A 408 2.36 -19.74 33.02
CA VAL A 408 3.42 -20.27 32.16
C VAL A 408 4.36 -19.12 31.80
N ALA A 409 5.66 -19.35 31.87
CA ALA A 409 6.69 -18.41 31.41
C ALA A 409 7.78 -19.13 30.62
N GLU A 410 8.43 -18.41 29.70
CA GLU A 410 9.61 -18.92 28.99
C GLU A 410 10.88 -18.23 29.49
N GLN A 411 11.93 -19.00 29.74
CA GLN A 411 13.25 -18.51 30.14
C GLN A 411 14.33 -19.24 29.34
N GLY A 412 14.84 -18.61 28.28
CA GLY A 412 15.83 -19.22 27.39
C GLY A 412 15.26 -20.47 26.70
N SER A 413 15.90 -21.63 26.91
CA SER A 413 15.45 -22.92 26.37
C SER A 413 14.52 -23.71 27.31
N ARG A 414 14.04 -23.06 28.38
CA ARG A 414 13.20 -23.69 29.40
C ARG A 414 11.83 -23.04 29.47
N VAL A 415 10.82 -23.86 29.74
CA VAL A 415 9.47 -23.41 30.04
C VAL A 415 9.21 -23.65 31.52
N LEU A 416 8.82 -22.60 32.23
CA LEU A 416 8.41 -22.65 33.62
C LEU A 416 6.88 -22.71 33.67
N LEU A 417 6.37 -23.62 34.48
CA LEU A 417 4.94 -23.75 34.74
C LEU A 417 4.70 -23.77 36.24
N VAL A 418 3.84 -22.88 36.74
CA VAL A 418 3.40 -22.87 38.13
C VAL A 418 1.92 -23.21 38.16
N VAL A 419 1.59 -24.33 38.82
CA VAL A 419 0.23 -24.91 38.83
C VAL A 419 -0.26 -25.05 40.26
N PRO A 420 -1.52 -24.70 40.59
CA PRO A 420 -2.10 -24.98 41.90
C PRO A 420 -1.99 -26.47 42.27
N ALA A 421 -1.38 -26.78 43.41
CA ALA A 421 -1.04 -28.15 43.82
C ALA A 421 -2.27 -29.06 44.06
N ARG A 422 -3.45 -28.46 44.31
CA ARG A 422 -4.72 -29.18 44.49
C ARG A 422 -5.19 -29.86 43.20
N GLU A 423 -4.59 -29.53 42.05
CA GLU A 423 -5.05 -29.92 40.72
C GLU A 423 -4.15 -30.97 40.06
N SER A 424 -4.01 -32.11 40.74
CA SER A 424 -3.16 -33.25 40.34
C SER A 424 -3.40 -33.79 38.92
N ALA A 425 -4.52 -33.47 38.28
CA ALA A 425 -4.83 -33.86 36.91
C ALA A 425 -3.94 -33.15 35.87
N ALA A 426 -3.58 -31.88 36.10
CA ALA A 426 -2.75 -31.11 35.18
C ALA A 426 -1.31 -31.65 35.18
N VAL A 427 -0.75 -31.88 36.37
CA VAL A 427 0.57 -32.49 36.57
C VAL A 427 0.66 -33.87 35.92
N ARG A 428 -0.41 -34.67 35.97
CA ARG A 428 -0.48 -35.98 35.30
C ARG A 428 -0.50 -35.89 33.77
N ARG A 429 -1.10 -34.85 33.19
CA ARG A 429 -1.12 -34.67 31.72
C ARG A 429 0.25 -34.27 31.18
N MET A 430 1.07 -33.61 31.99
CA MET A 430 2.46 -33.28 31.62
C MET A 430 3.30 -34.54 31.37
N ILE A 431 2.98 -35.66 32.02
CA ILE A 431 3.64 -36.98 31.82
C ILE A 431 3.54 -37.46 30.37
N ASN A 432 2.55 -36.97 29.60
CA ASN A 432 2.36 -37.34 28.19
C ASN A 432 3.09 -36.43 27.20
N THR A 433 3.90 -35.48 27.69
CA THR A 433 4.71 -34.62 26.82
C THR A 433 5.97 -35.35 26.36
N ARG A 434 6.51 -34.97 25.19
CA ARG A 434 7.82 -35.45 24.71
C ARG A 434 8.98 -34.60 25.24
N ALA A 435 8.72 -33.74 26.22
CA ALA A 435 9.69 -32.84 26.80
C ALA A 435 10.26 -33.44 28.09
N THR A 436 11.51 -33.12 28.42
CA THR A 436 12.10 -33.47 29.71
C THR A 436 11.53 -32.52 30.75
N VAL A 437 10.79 -33.02 31.73
CA VAL A 437 10.10 -32.19 32.73
C VAL A 437 10.45 -32.61 34.16
N GLY A 438 10.91 -31.66 34.95
CA GLY A 438 11.11 -31.81 36.38
C GLY A 438 9.97 -31.15 37.15
N ILE A 439 9.39 -31.86 38.12
CA ILE A 439 8.26 -31.38 38.94
C ILE A 439 8.70 -31.28 40.42
N SER A 440 8.41 -30.14 41.04
CA SER A 440 8.68 -29.89 42.46
C SER A 440 7.63 -30.55 43.37
N GLU A 441 7.93 -30.59 44.66
CA GLU A 441 6.89 -30.80 45.67
C GLU A 441 6.00 -29.54 45.82
N PRO A 442 4.77 -29.68 46.36
CA PRO A 442 3.90 -28.55 46.66
C PRO A 442 4.56 -27.57 47.63
N ALA A 443 4.58 -26.29 47.25
CA ALA A 443 5.17 -25.20 48.01
C ALA A 443 4.17 -24.05 48.21
N ARG A 444 4.29 -23.33 49.33
CA ARG A 444 3.49 -22.15 49.67
C ARG A 444 4.40 -21.03 50.17
N GLY A 445 4.18 -19.82 49.66
CA GLY A 445 5.04 -18.65 49.94
C GLY A 445 6.25 -18.57 48.99
N ALA A 446 6.85 -17.39 48.89
CA ALA A 446 7.90 -17.08 47.92
C ALA A 446 9.16 -17.93 48.12
N ASP A 447 9.67 -18.05 49.36
CA ASP A 447 10.88 -18.83 49.65
C ASP A 447 10.73 -20.31 49.34
N ALA A 448 9.55 -20.87 49.63
CA ALA A 448 9.24 -22.25 49.33
C ALA A 448 9.11 -22.47 47.83
N LEU A 449 8.50 -21.53 47.09
CA LEU A 449 8.42 -21.55 45.63
C LEU A 449 9.79 -21.45 44.96
N ALA A 450 10.68 -20.59 45.45
CA ALA A 450 12.06 -20.49 44.98
C ALA A 450 12.84 -21.79 45.19
N THR A 451 12.60 -22.46 46.33
CA THR A 451 13.17 -23.78 46.59
C THR A 451 12.58 -24.83 45.64
N ALA A 452 11.26 -24.87 45.50
CA ALA A 452 10.55 -25.76 44.57
C ALA A 452 11.03 -25.59 43.11
N PHE A 453 11.28 -24.35 42.67
CA PHE A 453 11.85 -24.07 41.36
C PHE A 453 13.25 -24.69 41.19
N ARG A 454 14.15 -24.49 42.16
CA ARG A 454 15.47 -25.14 42.15
C ARG A 454 15.36 -26.66 42.12
N GLU A 455 14.42 -27.23 42.88
CA GLU A 455 14.18 -28.67 42.90
C GLU A 455 13.73 -29.22 41.53
N ALA A 456 12.79 -28.52 40.89
CA ALA A 456 12.30 -28.88 39.56
C ALA A 456 13.41 -28.76 38.51
N GLN A 457 14.19 -27.68 38.56
CA GLN A 457 15.33 -27.46 37.67
C GLN A 457 16.39 -28.56 37.81
N GLN A 458 16.80 -28.88 39.04
CA GLN A 458 17.75 -29.97 39.31
C GLN A 458 17.23 -31.31 38.82
N THR A 459 15.93 -31.54 38.89
CA THR A 459 15.31 -32.78 38.38
C THR A 459 15.49 -32.89 36.87
N VAL A 460 15.30 -31.80 36.12
CA VAL A 460 15.59 -31.75 34.68
C VAL A 460 17.08 -31.99 34.42
N ASP A 461 17.96 -31.28 35.12
CA ASP A 461 19.42 -31.39 34.94
C ASP A 461 19.93 -32.82 35.18
N VAL A 462 19.36 -33.52 36.18
CA VAL A 462 19.71 -34.92 36.46
C VAL A 462 19.17 -35.85 35.39
N LEU A 463 17.94 -35.64 34.90
CA LEU A 463 17.37 -36.46 33.82
C LEU A 463 18.20 -36.33 32.54
N THR A 464 18.59 -35.11 32.15
CA THR A 464 19.42 -34.87 30.97
C THR A 464 20.84 -35.46 31.15
N THR A 465 21.42 -35.33 32.34
CA THR A 465 22.73 -35.93 32.68
C THR A 465 22.68 -37.46 32.60
N LEU A 466 21.57 -38.07 32.97
CA LEU A 466 21.34 -39.52 32.83
C LEU A 466 20.91 -39.96 31.42
N GLY A 467 20.78 -39.02 30.46
CA GLY A 467 20.33 -39.31 29.09
C GLY A 467 18.84 -39.66 28.96
N ARG A 468 18.01 -39.28 29.94
CA ARG A 468 16.57 -39.57 30.00
C ARG A 468 15.75 -38.43 29.41
N ASP A 469 16.07 -38.07 28.17
CA ASP A 469 15.39 -36.99 27.47
C ASP A 469 13.93 -37.35 27.14
N GLY A 470 13.01 -36.41 27.30
CA GLY A 470 11.58 -36.61 27.07
C GLY A 470 10.83 -37.27 28.22
N GLU A 471 11.47 -37.44 29.39
CA GLU A 471 10.83 -37.99 30.59
C GLU A 471 10.35 -36.92 31.56
N VAL A 472 9.24 -37.22 32.24
CA VAL A 472 8.71 -36.41 33.33
C VAL A 472 8.97 -37.10 34.68
N SER A 473 9.67 -36.41 35.59
CA SER A 473 9.96 -36.94 36.93
C SER A 473 9.73 -35.89 38.02
N SER A 474 9.58 -36.35 39.26
CA SER A 474 9.49 -35.49 40.43
C SER A 474 10.78 -35.52 41.24
N ALA A 475 10.99 -34.47 42.04
CA ALA A 475 12.06 -34.38 43.02
C ALA A 475 12.23 -35.66 43.87
N ARG A 476 11.13 -36.27 44.32
CA ARG A 476 11.15 -37.52 45.08
C ARG A 476 11.55 -38.75 44.27
N GLY A 477 11.24 -38.77 42.97
CA GLY A 477 11.52 -39.90 42.09
C GLY A 477 13.02 -40.18 41.90
N LEU A 478 13.86 -39.13 41.95
CA LEU A 478 15.31 -39.24 41.74
C LEU A 478 16.11 -39.44 43.04
N GLY A 479 15.53 -39.12 44.21
CA GLY A 479 16.16 -39.37 45.51
C GLY A 479 17.57 -38.78 45.63
N ILE A 480 18.54 -39.61 46.03
CA ILE A 480 19.94 -39.19 46.24
C ILE A 480 20.64 -38.74 44.96
N TYR A 481 20.20 -39.21 43.79
CA TYR A 481 20.81 -38.83 42.50
C TYR A 481 20.70 -37.33 42.22
N ARG A 482 19.65 -36.68 42.73
CA ARG A 482 19.50 -35.22 42.64
C ARG A 482 20.62 -34.47 43.36
N ILE A 483 21.12 -35.00 44.47
CA ILE A 483 22.19 -34.37 45.25
C ILE A 483 23.55 -34.65 44.61
N LEU A 484 23.75 -35.87 44.10
CA LEU A 484 25.03 -36.29 43.53
C LEU A 484 25.31 -35.69 42.14
N LEU A 485 24.26 -35.46 41.33
CA LEU A 485 24.41 -35.04 39.94
C LEU A 485 23.97 -33.59 39.66
N SER A 486 23.50 -32.85 40.65
CA SER A 486 22.95 -31.49 40.48
C SER A 486 23.90 -30.46 39.85
N HIS A 487 25.21 -30.74 39.81
CA HIS A 487 26.22 -29.88 39.22
C HIS A 487 27.18 -30.61 38.26
N MET A 488 26.88 -31.87 37.92
CA MET A 488 27.74 -32.68 37.06
C MET A 488 27.23 -32.60 35.62
N ALA A 489 28.11 -32.22 34.68
CA ALA A 489 27.79 -32.27 33.25
C ALA A 489 27.81 -33.72 32.74
N ARG A 490 27.01 -34.01 31.72
CA ARG A 490 26.94 -35.35 31.12
C ARG A 490 28.31 -35.80 30.59
N GLU A 491 29.04 -34.92 29.93
CA GLU A 491 30.38 -35.23 29.40
C GLU A 491 31.32 -35.67 30.52
N HIS A 492 31.23 -35.04 31.69
CA HIS A 492 32.08 -35.40 32.83
C HIS A 492 31.69 -36.75 33.45
N LEU A 493 30.39 -37.08 33.48
CA LEU A 493 29.93 -38.40 33.90
C LEU A 493 30.37 -39.48 32.89
N ASP A 494 30.30 -39.19 31.60
CA ASP A 494 30.75 -40.09 30.53
C ASP A 494 32.29 -40.28 30.59
N GLU A 495 33.07 -39.21 30.79
CA GLU A 495 34.52 -39.26 31.02
C GLU A 495 34.89 -40.11 32.23
N LEU A 496 34.24 -39.89 33.38
CA LEU A 496 34.45 -40.69 34.59
C LEU A 496 34.08 -42.16 34.39
N THR A 497 33.02 -42.42 33.61
CA THR A 497 32.59 -43.76 33.28
C THR A 497 33.58 -44.45 32.35
N GLU A 498 34.08 -43.77 31.33
CA GLU A 498 35.08 -44.32 30.40
C GLU A 498 36.42 -44.55 31.09
N ASP A 499 36.85 -43.63 31.96
CA ASP A 499 38.09 -43.77 32.73
C ASP A 499 38.05 -44.96 33.69
N LYS A 500 37.00 -45.06 34.52
CA LYS A 500 36.92 -46.10 35.57
C LYS A 500 36.34 -47.44 35.10
N LEU A 501 35.45 -47.44 34.09
CA LEU A 501 34.73 -48.64 33.63
C LEU A 501 34.97 -48.98 32.15
N GLY A 502 35.46 -48.05 31.33
CA GLY A 502 35.70 -48.25 29.88
C GLY A 502 36.48 -49.52 29.54
N PRO A 503 37.62 -49.82 30.20
CA PRO A 503 38.37 -51.06 29.96
C PRO A 503 37.55 -52.34 30.22
N LEU A 504 36.67 -52.33 31.23
CA LEU A 504 35.79 -53.47 31.53
C LEU A 504 34.68 -53.61 30.48
N LEU A 505 34.12 -52.49 30.03
CA LEU A 505 33.04 -52.44 29.04
C LEU A 505 33.53 -52.87 27.65
N ALA A 506 34.71 -52.41 27.25
CA ALA A 506 35.35 -52.83 26.01
C ALA A 506 35.62 -54.34 25.99
N GLU A 507 36.14 -54.90 27.09
CA GLU A 507 36.43 -56.34 27.18
C GLU A 507 35.15 -57.18 27.24
N GLN A 508 34.11 -56.71 27.96
CA GLN A 508 32.79 -57.34 27.99
C GLN A 508 32.16 -57.38 26.60
N THR A 509 32.29 -56.31 25.81
CA THR A 509 31.79 -56.25 24.42
C THR A 509 32.56 -57.21 23.51
N LYS A 510 33.89 -57.32 23.71
CA LYS A 510 34.76 -58.17 22.90
C LYS A 510 34.62 -59.67 23.18
N ARG A 511 34.45 -60.07 24.44
CA ARG A 511 34.43 -61.49 24.86
C ARG A 511 33.07 -62.01 25.29
N GLY A 512 32.06 -61.15 25.44
CA GLY A 512 30.72 -61.51 25.89
C GLY A 512 30.63 -61.93 27.36
N VAL A 513 31.65 -61.64 28.18
CA VAL A 513 31.68 -61.99 29.61
C VAL A 513 31.16 -60.80 30.43
N PRO A 514 30.14 -60.97 31.29
CA PRO A 514 29.53 -59.86 32.03
C PRO A 514 30.39 -59.45 33.24
N LEU A 515 31.53 -58.80 32.96
CA LEU A 515 32.51 -58.36 33.97
C LEU A 515 31.94 -57.27 34.87
N THR A 516 31.15 -56.34 34.32
CA THR A 516 30.50 -55.30 35.13
C THR A 516 29.44 -55.87 36.07
N GLU A 517 28.60 -56.80 35.61
CA GLU A 517 27.64 -57.49 36.49
C GLU A 517 28.36 -58.30 37.59
N THR A 518 29.48 -58.93 37.23
CA THR A 518 30.31 -59.69 38.17
C THR A 518 30.86 -58.78 39.26
N LEU A 519 31.42 -57.62 38.89
CA LEU A 519 31.93 -56.61 39.82
C LEU A 519 30.81 -56.06 40.73
N SER A 520 29.65 -55.72 40.16
CA SER A 520 28.49 -55.20 40.89
C SER A 520 28.02 -56.17 41.96
N THR A 521 27.86 -57.44 41.57
CA THR A 521 27.37 -58.51 42.43
C THR A 521 28.40 -58.87 43.50
N TYR A 522 29.69 -58.82 43.17
CA TYR A 522 30.76 -59.03 44.14
C TYR A 522 30.76 -57.97 45.24
N LEU A 523 30.66 -56.69 44.83
CA LEU A 523 30.61 -55.57 45.74
C LEU A 523 29.31 -55.54 46.57
N ALA A 524 28.16 -55.88 45.99
CA ALA A 524 26.87 -55.95 46.68
C ALA A 524 26.83 -57.03 47.78
N HIS A 525 27.54 -58.15 47.60
CA HIS A 525 27.67 -59.21 48.60
C HIS A 525 28.85 -59.00 49.56
N GLY A 526 29.30 -57.75 49.75
CA GLY A 526 30.36 -57.43 50.71
C GLY A 526 31.69 -58.12 50.41
N ARG A 527 31.97 -58.42 49.13
CA ARG A 527 33.19 -59.12 48.67
C ARG A 527 33.27 -60.60 49.09
N HIS A 528 32.13 -61.23 49.38
CA HIS A 528 32.05 -62.66 49.70
C HIS A 528 31.94 -63.55 48.44
N HIS A 529 33.05 -64.19 48.07
CA HIS A 529 33.18 -65.04 46.89
C HIS A 529 32.08 -66.11 46.73
N SER A 530 31.75 -66.86 47.80
CA SER A 530 30.74 -67.92 47.73
C SER A 530 29.33 -67.39 47.50
N ALA A 531 28.97 -66.27 48.14
CA ALA A 531 27.67 -65.63 47.97
C ALA A 531 27.53 -65.01 46.57
N THR A 532 28.58 -64.36 46.08
CA THR A 532 28.64 -63.80 44.73
C THR A 532 28.54 -64.86 43.64
N ALA A 533 29.30 -65.96 43.76
CA ALA A 533 29.27 -67.04 42.77
C ALA A 533 27.88 -67.68 42.68
N SER A 534 27.24 -67.93 43.83
CA SER A 534 25.86 -68.42 43.90
C SER A 534 24.86 -67.44 43.29
N SER A 535 25.01 -66.14 43.55
CA SER A 535 24.12 -65.09 43.03
C SER A 535 24.24 -64.89 41.53
N LEU A 536 25.42 -65.11 40.95
CA LEU A 536 25.69 -65.02 39.51
C LEU A 536 25.40 -66.33 38.76
N GLY A 537 25.08 -67.43 39.47
CA GLY A 537 24.87 -68.75 38.86
C GLY A 537 26.15 -69.35 38.24
N VAL A 538 27.34 -69.00 38.74
CA VAL A 538 28.63 -69.47 38.22
C VAL A 538 29.41 -70.25 39.27
N HIS A 539 30.33 -71.11 38.82
CA HIS A 539 31.25 -71.80 39.74
C HIS A 539 32.26 -70.82 40.35
N VAL A 540 32.69 -71.06 41.59
CA VAL A 540 33.63 -70.19 42.33
C VAL A 540 34.94 -69.96 41.55
N ASN A 541 35.44 -70.99 40.85
CA ASN A 541 36.64 -70.86 39.99
C ASN A 541 36.44 -69.87 38.84
N THR A 542 35.25 -69.86 38.23
CA THR A 542 34.91 -68.92 37.16
C THR A 542 34.79 -67.50 37.69
N LEU A 543 34.29 -67.33 38.92
CA LEU A 543 34.31 -66.03 39.61
C LEU A 543 35.75 -65.54 39.81
N TYR A 544 36.66 -66.39 40.31
CA TYR A 544 38.07 -66.02 40.46
C TYR A 544 38.70 -65.57 39.15
N GLN A 545 38.47 -66.29 38.06
CA GLN A 545 38.97 -65.93 36.73
C GLN A 545 38.45 -64.57 36.26
N ARG A 546 37.17 -64.25 36.53
CA ARG A 546 36.59 -62.94 36.18
C ARG A 546 37.14 -61.83 37.05
N LEU A 547 37.33 -62.05 38.35
CA LEU A 547 37.94 -61.08 39.26
C LEU A 547 39.41 -60.79 38.89
N GLU A 548 40.17 -61.81 38.50
CA GLU A 548 41.55 -61.64 38.01
C GLU A 548 41.58 -60.88 36.67
N ALA A 549 40.58 -61.09 35.81
CA ALA A 549 40.44 -60.29 34.60
C ALA A 549 40.14 -58.82 34.92
N ILE A 550 39.27 -58.54 35.90
CA ILE A 550 39.01 -57.17 36.38
C ILE A 550 40.30 -56.53 36.91
N ASP A 551 41.11 -57.27 37.67
CA ASP A 551 42.39 -56.78 38.21
C ASP A 551 43.39 -56.35 37.15
N ARG A 552 43.43 -57.10 36.04
CA ARG A 552 44.30 -56.76 34.91
C ARG A 552 43.82 -55.53 34.14
N LEU A 553 42.52 -55.28 34.12
CA LEU A 553 41.92 -54.24 33.26
C LEU A 553 41.87 -52.88 33.94
N ILE A 554 41.55 -52.83 35.24
CA ILE A 554 41.38 -51.57 36.00
C ILE A 554 42.31 -51.48 37.23
N GLY A 555 43.33 -52.34 37.31
CA GLY A 555 44.27 -52.41 38.43
C GLY A 555 43.72 -53.15 39.65
N THR A 556 44.44 -53.18 40.77
CA THR A 556 43.97 -53.80 42.02
C THR A 556 43.37 -52.80 43.02
N GLN A 557 43.55 -51.50 42.78
CA GLN A 557 43.12 -50.40 43.65
C GLN A 557 41.59 -50.31 43.77
N TRP A 558 40.82 -50.85 42.81
CA TRP A 558 39.35 -50.93 42.92
C TRP A 558 38.84 -51.67 44.17
N ARG A 559 39.71 -52.44 44.85
CA ARG A 559 39.38 -53.10 46.12
C ARG A 559 39.54 -52.18 47.33
N ASP A 560 40.15 -51.02 47.20
CA ASP A 560 40.23 -50.06 48.28
C ASP A 560 38.82 -49.53 48.61
N PRO A 561 38.51 -49.20 49.88
CA PRO A 561 37.15 -48.82 50.26
C PRO A 561 36.58 -47.64 49.47
N ASP A 562 37.40 -46.63 49.20
CA ASP A 562 37.00 -45.41 48.49
C ASP A 562 36.76 -45.67 46.99
N ASP A 563 37.69 -46.34 46.30
CA ASP A 563 37.54 -46.69 44.88
C ASP A 563 36.39 -47.69 44.63
N ALA A 564 36.17 -48.62 45.57
CA ALA A 564 35.05 -49.53 45.48
C ALA A 564 33.70 -48.81 45.63
N LEU A 565 33.64 -47.76 46.47
CA LEU A 565 32.45 -46.93 46.61
C LEU A 565 32.20 -46.13 45.34
N ASP A 566 33.23 -45.50 44.77
CA ASP A 566 33.14 -44.76 43.50
C ASP A 566 32.61 -45.65 42.37
N LEU A 567 33.14 -46.87 42.24
CA LEU A 567 32.68 -47.84 41.24
C LEU A 567 31.24 -48.29 41.51
N GLN A 568 30.85 -48.52 42.77
CA GLN A 568 29.45 -48.84 43.10
C GLN A 568 28.50 -47.70 42.73
N VAL A 569 28.89 -46.44 42.98
CA VAL A 569 28.10 -45.27 42.65
C VAL A 569 27.99 -45.12 41.12
N LEU A 570 29.10 -45.16 40.39
CA LEU A 570 29.11 -45.08 38.92
C LEU A 570 28.29 -46.20 38.28
N MET A 571 28.41 -47.43 38.76
CA MET A 571 27.64 -48.56 38.24
C MET A 571 26.16 -48.47 38.57
N ARG A 572 25.79 -47.91 39.74
CA ARG A 572 24.38 -47.63 40.07
C ARG A 572 23.81 -46.50 39.22
N LEU A 573 24.57 -45.42 39.00
CA LEU A 573 24.19 -44.32 38.14
C LEU A 573 23.93 -44.80 36.71
N ARG A 574 24.85 -45.58 36.16
CA ARG A 574 24.71 -46.20 34.84
C ARG A 574 23.52 -47.16 34.78
N ARG A 575 23.34 -48.00 35.80
CA ARG A 575 22.17 -48.89 35.88
C ARG A 575 20.86 -48.10 35.98
N SER A 576 20.84 -46.94 36.63
CA SER A 576 19.68 -46.04 36.67
C SER A 576 19.44 -45.30 35.35
N ALA A 577 20.46 -45.12 34.51
CA ALA A 577 20.30 -44.72 33.12
C ALA A 577 19.76 -45.87 32.25
N ASP A 578 20.23 -47.10 32.47
CA ASP A 578 19.87 -48.28 31.66
C ASP A 578 18.51 -48.93 32.03
N LEU A 579 18.12 -49.00 33.32
CA LEU A 579 16.99 -49.82 33.80
C LEU A 579 15.59 -49.27 33.49
N LEU A 580 15.44 -48.07 32.94
CA LEU A 580 14.13 -47.48 32.64
C LEU A 580 14.01 -46.89 31.23
N GLY A 581 14.91 -47.28 30.30
CA GLY A 581 14.85 -46.78 28.92
C GLY A 581 15.93 -47.30 27.98
N LEU A 582 16.03 -48.62 27.79
CA LEU A 582 16.23 -49.32 26.49
C LEU A 582 16.03 -50.83 26.67
#